data_AF-A0A016QR16-F1
#
_entry.id   AF-A0A016QR16-F1
#
_cell.length_a   1.000
_cell.length_b   1.000
_cell.length_c   1.000
_cell.angle_alpha   90.00
_cell.angle_beta   90.00
_cell.angle_gamma   90.00
#
_symmetry.space_group_name_H-M   'P 1'
#
loop_
_entity.id
_entity.type
_entity.pdbx_description
1 polymer ?
#
loop_
_entity_poly.entity_id
_entity_poly.type
_entity_poly.pdbx_seq_one_letter_code
_entity_poly.pdbx_strand_id
1 'polypeptide(L)'
;MTAPQAAGVPSWPPGLTGDTPLPFAVWRVLHHVDGVRGVAEVAQLARTTPQEVAAAVAQATAWASRATQRTQPVTDASAQAVTECVIAVVGPMGEFLVDDVLDELGGGATLSALLSRVAAQLSEAQVQAFVRHLRARGIA
;
A
#
# COMPACT_ATOMS: atom_id res chain seq x y z
N MET A 1 25.61 11.04 -26.96
CA MET A 1 24.22 10.88 -26.47
C MET A 1 23.99 9.42 -26.17
N THR A 2 24.09 9.02 -24.89
CA THR A 2 23.96 7.63 -24.45
C THR A 2 22.64 7.49 -23.69
N ALA A 3 21.68 6.76 -24.27
CA ALA A 3 20.45 6.38 -23.58
C ALA A 3 20.77 5.25 -22.58
N PRO A 4 20.33 5.31 -21.31
CA PRO A 4 20.40 4.16 -20.43
C PRO A 4 19.33 3.15 -20.85
N GLN A 5 19.79 2.01 -21.37
CA GLN A 5 18.99 0.80 -21.51
C GLN A 5 18.69 0.24 -20.11
N ALA A 6 17.41 0.24 -19.76
CA ALA A 6 16.82 -0.79 -18.92
C ALA A 6 15.47 -1.16 -19.54
N ALA A 7 15.52 -1.73 -20.75
CA ALA A 7 14.36 -2.19 -21.51
C ALA A 7 13.92 -3.57 -20.97
N GLY A 8 13.51 -3.62 -19.71
CA GLY A 8 12.80 -4.78 -19.18
C GLY A 8 11.38 -4.80 -19.74
N VAL A 9 10.83 -5.98 -20.02
CA VAL A 9 9.40 -6.12 -20.30
C VAL A 9 8.65 -5.89 -18.99
N PRO A 10 7.82 -4.83 -18.85
CA PRO A 10 7.00 -4.64 -17.67
C PRO A 10 6.07 -5.84 -17.50
N SER A 11 5.91 -6.29 -16.27
CA SER A 11 4.97 -7.35 -15.90
C SER A 11 3.86 -6.77 -15.03
N TRP A 12 2.68 -7.39 -15.14
CA TRP A 12 1.55 -7.06 -14.28
C TRP A 12 1.90 -7.41 -12.82
N PRO A 13 1.77 -6.48 -11.87
CA PRO A 13 2.11 -6.76 -10.48
C PRO A 13 1.25 -7.89 -9.89
N PRO A 14 1.85 -8.88 -9.20
CA PRO A 14 1.09 -9.95 -8.57
C PRO A 14 0.16 -9.40 -7.49
N GLY A 15 -1.06 -9.95 -7.39
CA GLY A 15 -2.05 -9.54 -6.39
C GLY A 15 -2.97 -8.39 -6.83
N LEU A 16 -2.77 -7.80 -8.01
CA LEU A 16 -3.75 -6.89 -8.63
C LEU A 16 -4.71 -7.67 -9.53
N THR A 17 -6.00 -7.41 -9.36
CA THR A 17 -7.06 -7.86 -10.27
C THR A 17 -7.51 -6.69 -11.18
N GLY A 18 -8.16 -6.99 -12.30
CA GLY A 18 -8.70 -5.96 -13.21
C GLY A 18 -9.71 -5.01 -12.54
N ASP A 19 -10.36 -5.47 -11.47
CA ASP A 19 -11.34 -4.69 -10.69
C ASP A 19 -10.70 -3.84 -9.58
N THR A 20 -9.37 -3.90 -9.40
CA THR A 20 -8.70 -3.12 -8.36
C THR A 20 -8.84 -1.62 -8.66
N PRO A 21 -9.37 -0.80 -7.72
CA PRO A 21 -9.51 0.63 -7.94
C PRO A 21 -8.12 1.28 -7.96
N LEU A 22 -7.69 1.68 -9.16
CA LEU A 22 -6.40 2.33 -9.41
C LEU A 22 -6.65 3.73 -9.99
N PRO A 23 -5.83 4.74 -9.66
CA PRO A 23 -5.83 6.01 -10.35
C PRO A 23 -5.67 5.82 -11.85
N PHE A 24 -6.42 6.59 -12.62
CA PHE A 24 -6.53 6.44 -14.07
C PHE A 24 -5.17 6.43 -14.78
N ALA A 25 -4.22 7.26 -14.33
CA ALA A 25 -2.87 7.31 -14.91
C ALA A 25 -2.14 5.97 -14.80
N VAL A 26 -2.29 5.26 -13.68
CA VAL A 26 -1.68 3.93 -13.46
C VAL A 26 -2.45 2.86 -14.21
N TRP A 27 -3.78 2.89 -14.14
CA TRP A 27 -4.65 1.94 -14.86
C TRP A 27 -4.39 1.96 -16.37
N ARG A 28 -4.28 3.16 -16.97
CA ARG A 28 -4.02 3.35 -18.40
C ARG A 28 -2.70 2.69 -18.84
N VAL A 29 -1.67 2.77 -18.01
CA VAL A 29 -0.39 2.09 -18.29
C VAL A 29 -0.55 0.58 -18.15
N LEU A 30 -1.07 0.11 -17.02
CA LEU A 30 -1.21 -1.32 -16.73
C LEU A 30 -2.10 -2.04 -17.75
N HIS A 31 -3.12 -1.39 -18.29
CA HIS A 31 -3.98 -1.93 -19.34
C HIS A 31 -3.20 -2.41 -20.58
N HIS A 32 -2.02 -1.84 -20.83
CA HIS A 32 -1.15 -2.23 -21.95
C HIS A 32 0.02 -3.14 -21.53
N VAL A 33 0.18 -3.44 -20.24
CA VAL A 33 1.21 -4.33 -19.70
C VAL A 33 0.72 -5.77 -19.81
N ASP A 34 1.20 -6.49 -20.82
CA ASP A 34 0.85 -7.88 -21.13
C ASP A 34 1.98 -8.88 -20.87
N GLY A 35 3.13 -8.41 -20.36
CA GLY A 35 4.31 -9.25 -20.14
C GLY A 35 5.07 -9.62 -21.43
N VAL A 36 4.74 -8.99 -22.57
CA VAL A 36 5.42 -9.19 -23.86
C VAL A 36 5.99 -7.87 -24.38
N ARG A 37 5.20 -6.78 -24.32
CA ARG A 37 5.59 -5.47 -24.85
C ARG A 37 6.64 -4.78 -23.99
N GLY A 38 7.62 -4.15 -24.63
CA GLY A 38 8.63 -3.34 -23.92
C GLY A 38 8.08 -2.01 -23.41
N VAL A 39 8.81 -1.37 -22.48
CA VAL A 39 8.43 -0.08 -21.87
C VAL A 39 8.12 1.01 -22.90
N ALA A 40 8.90 1.10 -23.99
CA ALA A 40 8.69 2.12 -25.03
C ALA A 40 7.39 1.92 -25.81
N GLU A 41 7.00 0.68 -26.08
CA GLU A 41 5.75 0.36 -26.78
C GLU A 41 4.54 0.61 -25.88
N VAL A 42 4.63 0.21 -24.60
CA VAL A 42 3.61 0.54 -23.58
C VAL A 42 3.45 2.05 -23.44
N ALA A 43 4.55 2.80 -23.43
CA ALA A 43 4.51 4.27 -23.34
C ALA A 43 3.77 4.89 -24.53
N GLN A 44 4.03 4.40 -25.75
CA GLN A 44 3.36 4.86 -26.95
C GLN A 44 1.85 4.57 -26.93
N LEU A 45 1.45 3.35 -26.55
CA LEU A 45 0.04 2.95 -26.46
C LEU A 45 -0.70 3.73 -25.37
N ALA A 46 -0.08 3.90 -24.20
CA ALA A 46 -0.63 4.65 -23.09
C ALA A 46 -0.56 6.18 -23.29
N ARG A 47 0.03 6.68 -24.39
CA ARG A 47 0.29 8.11 -24.65
C ARG A 47 0.99 8.80 -23.48
N THR A 48 2.09 8.22 -23.05
CA THR A 48 2.88 8.66 -21.89
C THR A 48 4.38 8.46 -22.20
N THR A 49 5.26 8.85 -21.29
CA THR A 49 6.72 8.66 -21.44
C THR A 49 7.18 7.33 -20.82
N PRO A 50 8.31 6.76 -21.28
CA PRO A 50 8.89 5.57 -20.65
C PRO A 50 9.15 5.73 -19.14
N GLN A 51 9.49 6.94 -18.70
CA GLN A 51 9.70 7.24 -17.28
C GLN A 51 8.39 7.16 -16.48
N GLU A 52 7.29 7.66 -17.04
CA GLU A 52 5.96 7.55 -16.43
C GLU A 52 5.46 6.10 -16.38
N VAL A 53 5.80 5.28 -17.38
CA VAL A 53 5.52 3.83 -17.35
C VAL A 53 6.22 3.18 -16.17
N ALA A 54 7.52 3.41 -15.99
CA ALA A 54 8.28 2.86 -14.88
C ALA A 54 7.71 3.32 -13.51
N ALA A 55 7.35 4.60 -13.39
CA ALA A 55 6.73 5.15 -12.19
C ALA A 55 5.36 4.52 -11.90
N ALA A 56 4.52 4.34 -12.92
CA ALA A 56 3.20 3.74 -12.78
C ALA A 56 3.29 2.27 -12.36
N VAL A 57 4.20 1.49 -12.95
CA VAL A 57 4.43 0.09 -12.55
C VAL A 57 4.93 0.02 -11.11
N ALA A 58 5.87 0.88 -10.70
CA ALA A 58 6.33 0.94 -9.32
C ALA A 58 5.20 1.30 -8.33
N GLN A 59 4.35 2.26 -8.68
CA GLN A 59 3.17 2.62 -7.87
C GLN A 59 2.17 1.47 -7.76
N ALA A 60 1.92 0.76 -8.86
CA ALA A 60 1.04 -0.40 -8.90
C ALA A 60 1.56 -1.52 -8.01
N THR A 61 2.85 -1.86 -8.09
CA THR A 61 3.50 -2.85 -7.21
C THR A 61 3.40 -2.43 -5.75
N ALA A 62 3.62 -1.15 -5.43
CA ALA A 62 3.49 -0.66 -4.07
C ALA A 62 2.04 -0.80 -3.54
N TRP A 63 1.02 -0.57 -4.37
CA TRP A 63 -0.37 -0.84 -3.97
C TRP A 63 -0.66 -2.31 -3.80
N ALA A 64 -0.21 -3.17 -4.72
CA ALA A 64 -0.42 -4.61 -4.64
C ALA A 64 0.17 -5.19 -3.35
N SER A 65 1.40 -4.77 -3.02
CA SER A 65 2.08 -5.15 -1.79
C SER A 65 1.33 -4.66 -0.55
N ARG A 66 0.88 -3.39 -0.53
CA ARG A 66 0.10 -2.86 0.60
C ARG A 66 -1.24 -3.57 0.78
N ALA A 67 -1.97 -3.83 -0.32
CA ALA A 67 -3.24 -4.54 -0.27
C ALA A 67 -3.06 -5.96 0.28
N THR A 68 -2.01 -6.66 -0.16
CA THR A 68 -1.65 -8.00 0.33
C THR A 68 -1.23 -7.98 1.80
N GLN A 69 -0.43 -7.00 2.22
CA GLN A 69 -0.03 -6.87 3.63
C GLN A 69 -1.23 -6.61 4.55
N ARG A 70 -2.23 -5.86 4.09
CA ARG A 70 -3.43 -5.56 4.89
C ARG A 70 -4.34 -6.76 5.10
N THR A 71 -4.35 -7.72 4.18
CA THR A 71 -5.15 -8.95 4.29
C THR A 71 -4.43 -10.06 5.05
N GLN A 72 -3.13 -9.90 5.33
CA GLN A 72 -2.38 -10.86 6.15
C GLN A 72 -2.81 -10.80 7.62
N PRO A 73 -2.68 -11.93 8.35
CA PRO A 73 -2.82 -11.96 9.80
C PRO A 73 -1.88 -10.96 10.46
N VAL A 74 -2.33 -10.36 11.57
CA VAL A 74 -1.47 -9.53 12.41
C VAL A 74 -0.33 -10.40 12.94
N THR A 75 0.89 -9.94 12.67
CA THR A 75 2.12 -10.45 13.27
C THR A 75 2.54 -9.53 14.42
N ASP A 76 3.35 -10.03 15.36
CA ASP A 76 3.88 -9.22 16.47
C ASP A 76 4.59 -7.96 15.97
N ALA A 77 5.36 -8.06 14.87
CA ALA A 77 6.03 -6.93 14.27
C ALA A 77 5.05 -5.87 13.74
N SER A 78 3.95 -6.30 13.12
CA SER A 78 2.92 -5.38 12.65
C SER A 78 2.09 -4.78 13.79
N ALA A 79 1.81 -5.55 14.85
CA ALA A 79 1.16 -5.06 16.06
C ALA A 79 2.01 -3.99 16.73
N GLN A 80 3.29 -4.28 16.97
CA GLN A 80 4.25 -3.34 17.54
C GLN A 80 4.33 -2.04 16.74
N ALA A 81 4.39 -2.13 15.40
CA ALA A 81 4.45 -0.96 14.56
C ALA A 81 3.18 -0.10 14.64
N VAL A 82 2.00 -0.74 14.76
CA VAL A 82 0.73 -0.04 15.00
C VAL A 82 0.70 0.60 16.38
N THR A 83 1.12 -0.11 17.42
CA THR A 83 1.24 0.39 18.80
C THR A 83 2.09 1.66 18.86
N GLU A 84 3.27 1.66 18.24
CA GLU A 84 4.13 2.85 18.19
C GLU A 84 3.47 4.03 17.45
N CYS A 85 2.71 3.75 16.39
CA CYS A 85 1.94 4.79 15.70
C CYS A 85 0.81 5.36 16.55
N VAL A 86 0.14 4.53 17.34
CA VAL A 86 -0.92 4.96 18.26
C VAL A 86 -0.30 5.77 19.41
N ILE A 87 0.79 5.30 20.02
CA ILE A 87 1.51 6.00 21.09
C ILE A 87 1.97 7.39 20.64
N ALA A 88 2.46 7.53 19.41
CA ALA A 88 2.85 8.84 18.87
C ALA A 88 1.70 9.86 18.78
N VAL A 89 0.45 9.39 18.79
CA VAL A 89 -0.76 10.21 18.59
C VAL A 89 -1.50 10.46 19.90
N VAL A 90 -1.62 9.45 20.75
CA VAL A 90 -2.42 9.52 22.00
C VAL A 90 -1.59 9.39 23.28
N GLY A 91 -0.27 9.25 23.14
CA GLY A 91 0.66 9.04 24.26
C GLY A 91 0.75 7.57 24.69
N PRO A 92 1.53 7.26 25.73
CA PRO A 92 1.83 5.88 26.15
C PRO A 92 0.61 5.00 26.44
N MET A 93 -0.50 5.61 26.88
CA MET A 93 -1.77 4.89 27.12
C MET A 93 -2.37 4.27 25.84
N GLY A 94 -1.86 4.64 24.68
CA GLY A 94 -2.24 4.05 23.40
C GLY A 94 -1.90 2.56 23.25
N GLU A 95 -0.97 2.05 24.05
CA GLU A 95 -0.64 0.61 24.09
C GLU A 95 -1.86 -0.23 24.49
N PHE A 96 -2.53 0.14 25.59
CA PHE A 96 -3.75 -0.55 26.06
C PHE A 96 -4.88 -0.52 25.03
N LEU A 97 -5.01 0.57 24.27
CA LEU A 97 -6.02 0.67 23.21
C LEU A 97 -5.76 -0.38 22.12
N VAL A 98 -4.50 -0.62 21.75
CA VAL A 98 -4.16 -1.62 20.74
C VAL A 98 -4.35 -3.03 21.29
N ASP A 99 -3.96 -3.27 22.53
CA ASP A 99 -4.16 -4.56 23.21
C ASP A 99 -5.64 -4.92 23.32
N ASP A 100 -6.48 -3.98 23.79
CA ASP A 100 -7.94 -4.17 23.87
C ASP A 100 -8.54 -4.52 22.50
N VAL A 101 -8.07 -3.85 21.44
CA VAL A 101 -8.53 -4.12 20.07
C VAL A 101 -8.06 -5.49 19.58
N LEU A 102 -6.82 -5.90 19.88
CA LEU A 102 -6.30 -7.21 19.51
C LEU A 102 -7.06 -8.33 20.22
N ASP A 103 -7.34 -8.15 21.51
CA ASP A 103 -8.15 -9.07 22.32
C ASP A 103 -9.59 -9.17 21.78
N GLU A 104 -10.20 -8.05 21.37
CA GLU A 104 -11.51 -8.05 20.72
C GLU A 104 -11.54 -8.80 19.37
N LEU A 105 -10.49 -8.66 18.56
CA LEU A 105 -10.41 -9.26 17.22
C LEU A 105 -10.06 -10.75 17.26
N GLY A 106 -9.34 -11.20 18.29
CA GLY A 106 -8.98 -12.59 18.52
C GLY A 106 -7.98 -13.20 17.52
N GLY A 107 -7.79 -14.52 17.63
CA GLY A 107 -6.83 -15.30 16.83
C GLY A 107 -7.23 -15.40 15.36
N GLY A 108 -6.81 -14.43 14.55
CA GLY A 108 -7.17 -14.32 13.14
C GLY A 108 -7.36 -12.89 12.65
N ALA A 109 -7.18 -11.90 13.54
CA ALA A 109 -7.19 -10.49 13.20
C ALA A 109 -6.28 -10.22 11.98
N THR A 110 -6.83 -9.58 10.95
CA THR A 110 -6.03 -9.06 9.84
C THR A 110 -5.52 -7.66 10.18
N LEU A 111 -4.41 -7.26 9.55
CA LEU A 111 -3.90 -5.90 9.73
C LEU A 111 -4.95 -4.85 9.34
N SER A 112 -5.77 -5.09 8.31
CA SER A 112 -6.86 -4.17 7.97
C SER A 112 -7.89 -4.03 9.09
N ALA A 113 -8.26 -5.14 9.74
CA ALA A 113 -9.25 -5.14 10.82
C ALA A 113 -8.70 -4.37 12.03
N LEU A 114 -7.44 -4.61 12.39
CA LEU A 114 -6.74 -3.87 13.45
C LEU A 114 -6.73 -2.36 13.17
N LEU A 115 -6.25 -1.94 12.00
CA LEU A 115 -6.17 -0.53 11.63
C LEU A 115 -7.54 0.16 11.63
N SER A 116 -8.57 -0.51 11.11
CA SER A 116 -9.93 0.03 11.08
C SER A 116 -10.52 0.16 12.49
N ARG A 117 -10.30 -0.82 13.37
CA ARG A 117 -10.84 -0.81 14.73
C ARG A 117 -10.12 0.20 15.62
N VAL A 118 -8.80 0.32 15.50
CA VAL A 118 -8.01 1.38 16.15
C VAL A 118 -8.47 2.76 15.68
N ALA A 119 -8.62 2.98 14.37
CA ALA A 119 -9.08 4.27 13.85
C ALA A 119 -10.48 4.65 14.36
N ALA A 120 -11.36 3.67 14.62
CA ALA A 120 -12.68 3.92 15.18
C ALA A 120 -12.66 4.38 16.65
N GLN A 121 -11.57 4.14 17.39
CA GLN A 121 -11.37 4.60 18.76
C GLN A 121 -10.71 5.99 18.85
N LEU A 122 -10.28 6.54 17.71
CA LEU A 122 -9.58 7.82 17.63
C LEU A 122 -10.54 8.94 17.19
N SER A 123 -10.30 10.16 17.68
CA SER A 123 -10.93 11.36 17.12
C SER A 123 -10.43 11.64 15.70
N GLU A 124 -11.17 12.41 14.90
CA GLU A 124 -10.81 12.70 13.51
C GLU A 124 -9.40 13.29 13.35
N ALA A 125 -9.01 14.22 14.24
CA ALA A 125 -7.67 14.81 14.23
C ALA A 125 -6.57 13.76 14.53
N GLN A 126 -6.85 12.83 15.44
CA GLN A 126 -5.95 11.74 15.78
C GLN A 126 -5.86 10.71 14.65
N VAL A 127 -6.97 10.40 13.96
CA VAL A 127 -6.96 9.52 12.78
C VAL A 127 -6.05 10.08 11.70
N GLN A 128 -6.12 11.39 11.40
CA GLN A 128 -5.26 12.00 10.38
C GLN A 128 -3.77 11.92 10.77
N ALA A 129 -3.45 12.15 12.05
CA ALA A 129 -2.09 12.01 12.55
C ALA A 129 -1.61 10.55 12.49
N PHE A 130 -2.45 9.60 12.90
CA PHE A 130 -2.18 8.17 12.86
C PHE A 130 -1.91 7.67 11.44
N VAL A 131 -2.77 8.03 10.47
CA VAL A 131 -2.57 7.69 9.05
C VAL A 131 -1.26 8.27 8.50
N ARG A 132 -0.88 9.48 8.91
CA ARG A 132 0.41 10.08 8.53
C ARG A 132 1.59 9.24 9.07
N HIS A 133 1.53 8.79 10.31
CA HIS A 133 2.56 7.92 10.89
C HIS A 133 2.63 6.55 10.22
N LEU A 134 1.49 5.94 9.88
CA LEU A 134 1.45 4.69 9.13
C LEU A 134 2.09 4.81 7.74
N ARG A 135 1.79 5.90 7.01
CA ARG A 135 2.39 6.17 5.68
C ARG A 135 3.89 6.38 5.77
N ALA A 136 4.37 7.10 6.78
CA ALA A 136 5.80 7.33 6.99
C ALA A 136 6.57 6.01 7.24
N ARG A 137 5.89 4.99 7.77
CA ARG A 137 6.43 3.64 8.01
C ARG A 137 6.13 2.63 6.89
N GLY A 138 5.46 3.05 5.82
CA GLY A 138 5.10 2.19 4.69
C GLY A 138 3.98 1.18 4.96
N ILE A 139 3.18 1.39 6.02
CA ILE A 139 2.10 0.49 6.45
C ILE A 139 0.75 0.86 5.79
N ALA A 140 0.54 2.15 5.48
CA ALA A 140 -0.69 2.68 4.85
C ALA A 140 -0.50 3.10 3.39
#